data_AF-A0A434GWR4-F1
#
_entry.id   AF-A0A434GWR4-F1
#
_cell.length_a   1.000
_cell.length_b   1.000
_cell.length_c   1.000
_cell.angle_alpha   90.00
_cell.angle_beta   90.00
_cell.angle_gamma   90.00
#
_symmetry.space_group_name_H-M   'P 1'
#
loop_
_entity.id
_entity.type
_entity.pdbx_description
1 polymer ?
#
loop_
_entity_poly.entity_id
_entity_poly.type
_entity_poly.pdbx_seq_one_letter_code
_entity_poly.pdbx_strand_id
1 'polypeptide(L)'
;MSTTISPLAPKKYPKMPEIEGVRIATAEAGIKYKSRTDLLTMVFDEGTAVAGVFTKSKCPSAPVDFCRQNLGAGKARVLVVNSGNANAFTGRKGRESTALTGEAAAKAAGCTAAEGFLASTGVIREPLDT
;
A
#
# COMPACT_ATOMS: atom_id res chain seq x y z
N MET A 1 16.17 -12.13 16.65
CA MET A 1 15.31 -12.68 15.58
C MET A 1 16.20 -13.14 14.45
N SER A 2 15.89 -14.30 13.86
CA SER A 2 16.68 -14.94 12.80
C SER A 2 16.92 -13.96 11.65
N THR A 3 18.16 -13.52 11.47
CA THR A 3 18.64 -12.81 10.27
C THR A 3 18.68 -13.74 9.06
N THR A 4 18.35 -15.01 9.25
CA THR A 4 18.35 -16.03 8.21
C THR A 4 17.24 -15.72 7.22
N ILE A 5 17.66 -15.14 6.09
CA ILE A 5 16.86 -14.98 4.89
C ILE A 5 16.17 -16.32 4.59
N SER A 6 14.87 -16.27 4.29
CA SER A 6 14.09 -17.47 3.97
C SER A 6 14.82 -18.33 2.93
N PRO A 7 14.85 -19.66 3.08
CA PRO A 7 15.44 -20.54 2.06
C PRO A 7 14.72 -20.44 0.70
N LEU A 8 13.49 -19.91 0.70
CA LEU A 8 12.70 -19.64 -0.50
C LEU A 8 12.93 -18.23 -1.09
N ALA A 9 13.71 -17.39 -0.42
CA ALA A 9 14.00 -16.06 -0.94
C ALA A 9 14.80 -16.19 -2.25
N PRO A 10 14.41 -15.47 -3.31
CA PRO A 10 15.18 -15.45 -4.55
C PRO A 10 16.62 -15.02 -4.26
N LYS A 11 17.60 -15.81 -4.69
CA LYS A 11 19.02 -15.45 -4.57
C LYS A 11 19.39 -14.27 -5.47
N LYS A 12 18.59 -14.02 -6.51
CA LYS A 12 18.73 -12.93 -7.46
C LYS A 12 17.35 -12.42 -7.82
N TYR A 13 17.24 -11.11 -7.97
CA TYR A 13 16.07 -10.46 -8.54
C TYR A 13 16.37 -10.08 -9.99
N PRO A 14 15.39 -10.18 -10.91
CA PRO A 14 15.57 -9.63 -12.24
C PRO A 14 15.80 -8.12 -12.16
N LYS A 15 16.63 -7.58 -13.07
CA LYS A 15 16.72 -6.14 -13.24
C LYS A 15 15.39 -5.67 -13.84
N MET A 16 14.59 -4.97 -13.04
CA MET A 16 13.33 -4.42 -13.50
C MET A 16 13.61 -3.24 -14.43
N PRO A 17 13.01 -3.18 -15.62
CA PRO A 17 13.12 -2.01 -16.48
C PRO A 17 12.43 -0.81 -15.83
N GLU A 18 12.87 0.39 -16.19
CA GLU A 18 12.12 1.60 -15.88
C GLU A 18 10.82 1.59 -16.69
N ILE A 19 9.72 1.98 -16.05
CA ILE A 19 8.43 2.12 -16.68
C ILE A 19 8.18 3.63 -16.78
N GLU A 20 8.03 4.12 -18.01
CA GLU A 20 7.72 5.53 -18.25
C GLU A 20 6.43 5.93 -17.50
N GLY A 21 6.46 7.11 -16.89
CA GLY A 21 5.36 7.63 -16.09
C GLY A 21 5.15 6.96 -14.74
N VAL A 22 6.08 6.09 -14.30
CA VAL A 22 6.05 5.45 -12.97
C VAL A 22 7.30 5.82 -12.18
N ARG A 23 7.10 6.40 -11.00
CA ARG A 23 8.17 6.69 -10.03
C ARG A 23 7.98 5.84 -8.80
N ILE A 24 9.03 5.15 -8.35
CA ILE A 24 8.97 4.21 -7.23
C ILE A 24 9.95 4.65 -6.15
N ALA A 25 9.49 4.70 -4.91
CA ALA A 25 10.32 4.98 -3.75
C ALA A 25 9.99 4.02 -2.60
N THR A 26 10.97 3.74 -1.76
CA THR A 26 10.79 2.92 -0.56
C THR A 26 11.39 3.61 0.65
N ALA A 27 10.75 3.46 1.81
CA ALA A 27 11.18 4.09 3.05
C ALA A 27 11.07 3.12 4.24
N GLU A 28 11.83 3.42 5.29
CA GLU A 28 11.64 2.85 6.62
C GLU A 28 10.71 3.77 7.41
N ALA A 29 9.46 3.34 7.59
CA ALA A 29 8.46 4.01 8.41
C ALA A 29 8.40 3.44 9.84
N GLY A 30 9.03 2.29 10.09
CA GLY A 30 9.12 1.69 11.42
C GLY A 30 7.81 1.11 11.93
N ILE A 31 6.93 0.68 11.02
CA ILE A 31 5.56 0.21 11.29
C ILE A 31 5.55 -1.00 12.21
N LYS A 32 6.49 -1.93 12.01
CA LYS A 32 6.64 -3.12 12.87
C LYS A 32 8.07 -3.40 13.26
N TYR A 33 9.00 -3.26 12.31
CA TYR A 33 10.41 -3.56 12.51
C TYR A 33 11.23 -2.31 12.27
N LYS A 34 12.24 -2.08 13.11
CA LYS A 34 13.25 -1.04 12.91
C LYS A 34 14.34 -1.55 11.97
N SER A 35 15.01 -0.63 11.29
CA SER A 35 16.11 -0.88 10.35
C SER A 35 15.71 -1.76 9.17
N ARG A 36 14.46 -1.64 8.72
CA ARG A 36 13.92 -2.39 7.59
C ARG A 36 12.92 -1.54 6.82
N THR A 37 13.12 -1.48 5.51
CA THR A 37 12.17 -0.87 4.59
C THR A 37 10.84 -1.60 4.65
N ASP A 38 9.79 -0.86 4.98
CA ASP A 38 8.45 -1.40 5.22
C ASP A 38 7.34 -0.59 4.53
N LEU A 39 7.71 0.52 3.87
CA LEU A 39 6.83 1.35 3.05
C LEU A 39 7.36 1.41 1.61
N LEU A 40 6.44 1.22 0.67
CA LEU A 40 6.62 1.41 -0.77
C LEU A 40 5.61 2.46 -1.22
N THR A 41 6.04 3.36 -2.08
CA THR A 41 5.17 4.32 -2.75
C THR A 41 5.47 4.32 -4.24
N MET A 42 4.42 4.26 -5.04
CA MET A 42 4.48 4.41 -6.49
C MET A 42 3.63 5.61 -6.88
N VAL A 43 4.20 6.52 -7.66
CA VAL A 43 3.53 7.69 -8.20
C VAL A 43 3.39 7.51 -9.70
N PHE A 44 2.21 7.81 -10.21
CA PHE A 44 1.84 7.69 -11.62
C PHE A 44 1.58 9.07 -12.21
N ASP A 45 1.96 9.23 -13.47
CA ASP A 45 1.71 10.45 -14.22
C ASP A 45 0.20 10.65 -14.51
N GLU A 46 -0.16 11.89 -14.85
CA GLU A 46 -1.55 12.27 -15.04
C GLU A 46 -2.19 11.49 -16.19
N GLY A 47 -3.47 11.12 -16.04
CA GLY A 47 -4.18 10.34 -17.05
C GLY A 47 -3.94 8.83 -16.99
N THR A 48 -3.17 8.33 -16.02
CA THR A 48 -2.99 6.89 -15.81
C THR A 48 -4.31 6.19 -15.50
N ALA A 49 -4.67 5.22 -16.33
CA ALA A 49 -5.83 4.35 -16.12
C ALA A 49 -5.52 3.22 -15.15
N VAL A 50 -6.52 2.79 -14.38
CA VAL A 50 -6.36 1.69 -13.41
C VAL A 50 -7.43 0.63 -13.59
N ALA A 51 -7.00 -0.63 -13.44
CA ALA A 51 -7.85 -1.79 -13.28
C ALA A 51 -7.30 -2.63 -12.12
N GLY A 52 -8.19 -3.30 -11.39
CA GLY A 52 -7.78 -4.08 -10.23
C GLY A 52 -8.82 -5.13 -9.87
N VAL A 53 -8.35 -6.23 -9.31
CA VAL A 53 -9.19 -7.25 -8.69
C VAL A 53 -8.85 -7.33 -7.20
N PHE A 54 -9.88 -7.55 -6.38
CA PHE A 54 -9.73 -7.63 -4.93
C PHE A 54 -10.12 -9.02 -4.42
N THR A 55 -9.68 -9.35 -3.22
CA THR A 55 -10.03 -10.62 -2.56
C THR A 55 -11.54 -10.85 -2.52
N LYS A 56 -11.98 -12.11 -2.66
CA LYS A 56 -13.38 -12.54 -2.45
C LYS A 56 -13.68 -12.90 -0.98
N SER A 57 -12.72 -12.71 -0.09
CA SER A 57 -12.90 -12.94 1.35
C SER A 57 -14.10 -12.15 1.89
N LYS A 58 -14.89 -12.78 2.77
CA LYS A 58 -15.97 -12.12 3.53
C LYS A 58 -15.44 -11.12 4.56
N CYS A 59 -14.13 -11.15 4.80
CA CYS A 59 -13.45 -10.27 5.77
C CYS A 59 -12.31 -9.52 5.07
N PRO A 60 -12.63 -8.55 4.20
CA PRO A 60 -11.62 -7.68 3.60
C PRO A 60 -10.99 -6.75 4.66
N SER A 61 -9.77 -6.30 4.38
CA SER A 61 -9.11 -5.26 5.19
C SER A 61 -9.62 -3.87 4.81
N ALA A 62 -9.42 -2.88 5.69
CA ALA A 62 -9.85 -1.51 5.42
C ALA A 62 -9.25 -0.92 4.12
N PRO A 63 -7.97 -1.15 3.78
CA PRO A 63 -7.39 -0.74 2.49
C PRO A 63 -8.08 -1.34 1.27
N VAL A 64 -8.56 -2.59 1.37
CA VAL A 64 -9.28 -3.25 0.26
C VAL A 64 -10.60 -2.54 0.00
N ASP A 65 -11.35 -2.22 1.05
CA ASP A 65 -12.63 -1.53 0.91
C ASP A 65 -12.45 -0.09 0.40
N PHE A 66 -11.39 0.60 0.83
CA PHE A 66 -10.99 1.90 0.29
C PHE A 66 -10.68 1.83 -1.21
N CYS A 67 -9.84 0.88 -1.64
CA CYS A 67 -9.49 0.73 -3.04
C CYS A 67 -10.69 0.36 -3.93
N ARG A 68 -11.64 -0.42 -3.42
CA ARG A 68 -12.89 -0.74 -4.16
C ARG A 68 -13.72 0.51 -4.45
N GLN A 69 -13.78 1.45 -3.51
CA GLN A 69 -14.49 2.71 -3.69
C GLN A 69 -13.81 3.58 -4.75
N ASN A 70 -12.47 3.63 -4.71
CA ASN A 70 -11.68 4.45 -5.63
C ASN A 70 -11.58 3.87 -7.05
N LEU A 71 -11.62 2.54 -7.19
CA LEU A 71 -11.49 1.88 -8.50
C LEU A 71 -12.57 2.32 -9.50
N GLY A 72 -13.76 2.71 -9.02
CA GLY A 72 -14.86 3.19 -9.87
C GLY A 72 -14.53 4.44 -10.68
N ALA A 73 -13.55 5.25 -10.26
CA ALA A 73 -13.10 6.44 -11.00
C ALA A 73 -12.21 6.10 -12.20
N GLY A 74 -11.64 4.88 -12.25
CA GLY A 74 -10.81 4.40 -13.37
C GLY A 74 -9.47 5.12 -13.54
N LYS A 75 -9.05 5.94 -12.57
CA LYS A 75 -7.79 6.70 -12.58
C LYS A 75 -6.94 6.39 -11.36
N ALA A 76 -5.62 6.38 -11.52
CA ALA A 76 -4.67 6.25 -10.41
C ALA A 76 -3.54 7.26 -10.52
N ARG A 77 -3.12 7.81 -9.39
CA ARG A 77 -2.01 8.78 -9.29
C ARG A 77 -0.99 8.40 -8.24
N VAL A 78 -1.40 7.64 -7.22
CA VAL A 78 -0.49 7.13 -6.19
C VAL A 78 -0.94 5.77 -5.66
N LEU A 79 0.01 4.89 -5.39
CA LEU A 79 -0.17 3.64 -4.67
C LEU A 79 0.79 3.61 -3.49
N VAL A 80 0.27 3.44 -2.28
CA VAL A 80 1.08 3.22 -1.08
C VAL A 80 0.90 1.78 -0.61
N VAL A 81 2.01 1.11 -0.37
CA VAL A 81 2.03 -0.26 0.14
C VAL A 81 2.83 -0.30 1.42
N ASN A 82 2.21 -0.73 2.51
CA ASN A 82 2.90 -0.95 3.77
C ASN A 82 2.98 -2.44 4.11
N SER A 83 4.05 -2.81 4.82
CA SER A 83 4.27 -4.16 5.33
C SER A 83 4.43 -4.17 6.85
N GLY A 84 4.24 -5.33 7.47
CA GLY A 84 4.28 -5.51 8.92
C GLY A 84 2.90 -5.48 9.58
N ASN A 85 1.96 -4.71 9.04
CA ASN A 85 0.57 -4.62 9.52
C ASN A 85 -0.42 -4.71 8.34
N ALA A 86 -1.38 -5.64 8.42
CA ALA A 86 -2.38 -5.85 7.36
C ALA A 86 -3.57 -4.88 7.42
N ASN A 87 -3.72 -4.14 8.52
CA ASN A 87 -4.86 -3.30 8.84
C ASN A 87 -6.21 -4.01 8.58
N ALA A 88 -6.27 -5.27 8.98
CA ALA A 88 -7.42 -6.16 8.80
C ALA A 88 -8.09 -6.41 10.15
N PHE A 89 -9.42 -6.43 10.19
CA PHE A 89 -10.22 -6.57 11.43
C PHE A 89 -9.93 -5.51 12.50
N THR A 90 -9.62 -4.29 12.09
CA THR A 90 -9.29 -3.14 12.96
C THR A 90 -10.45 -2.16 13.15
N GLY A 91 -11.62 -2.46 12.57
CA GLY A 91 -12.85 -1.70 12.76
C GLY A 91 -12.75 -0.24 12.28
N ARG A 92 -13.38 0.67 13.03
CA ARG A 92 -13.42 2.11 12.70
C ARG A 92 -12.02 2.74 12.64
N LYS A 93 -11.15 2.44 13.60
CA LYS A 93 -9.77 2.95 13.64
C LYS A 93 -8.99 2.58 12.37
N GLY A 94 -9.17 1.35 11.88
CA GLY A 94 -8.53 0.90 10.64
C GLY A 94 -8.97 1.69 9.42
N ARG A 95 -10.27 2.02 9.32
CA ARG A 95 -10.82 2.85 8.25
C ARG A 95 -10.28 4.28 8.31
N GLU A 96 -10.24 4.88 9.50
CA GLU A 96 -9.69 6.23 9.73
C GLU A 96 -8.20 6.28 9.36
N SER A 97 -7.41 5.30 9.81
CA SER A 97 -5.97 5.20 9.47
C SER A 97 -5.76 5.07 7.95
N THR A 98 -6.62 4.29 7.28
CA THR A 98 -6.59 4.12 5.82
C THR A 98 -6.90 5.43 5.10
N ALA A 99 -7.95 6.15 5.52
CA ALA A 99 -8.33 7.43 4.95
C ALA A 99 -7.22 8.48 5.12
N LEU A 100 -6.66 8.60 6.32
CA LEU A 100 -5.54 9.51 6.60
C LEU A 100 -4.32 9.20 5.74
N THR A 101 -3.97 7.92 5.60
CA THR A 101 -2.86 7.49 4.74
C THR A 101 -3.12 7.87 3.28
N GLY A 102 -4.35 7.63 2.79
CA GLY A 102 -4.75 7.98 1.43
C GLY A 102 -4.71 9.49 1.16
N GLU A 103 -5.18 10.30 2.10
CA GLU A 103 -5.14 11.76 2.02
C GLU A 103 -3.70 12.28 2.03
N ALA A 104 -2.85 11.78 2.93
CA ALA A 104 -1.44 12.14 3.01
C ALA A 104 -0.69 11.79 1.72
N ALA A 105 -0.94 10.58 1.18
CA ALA A 105 -0.35 10.13 -0.06
C ALA A 105 -0.81 10.97 -1.26
N ALA A 106 -2.11 11.27 -1.35
CA ALA A 106 -2.67 12.08 -2.41
C ALA A 106 -2.11 13.51 -2.39
N LYS A 107 -2.02 14.11 -1.19
CA LYS A 107 -1.40 15.42 -1.01
C LYS A 107 0.06 15.43 -1.45
N ALA A 108 0.84 14.40 -1.09
CA ALA A 108 2.23 14.29 -1.49
C ALA A 108 2.41 14.09 -3.00
N ALA A 109 1.46 13.41 -3.66
CA ALA A 109 1.46 13.18 -5.10
C ALA A 109 0.80 14.30 -5.92
N GLY A 110 0.18 15.30 -5.27
CA GLY A 110 -0.54 16.38 -5.94
C GLY A 110 -1.84 15.94 -6.61
N CYS A 111 -2.52 14.91 -6.07
CA CYS A 111 -3.76 14.36 -6.62
C CYS A 111 -4.89 14.32 -5.58
N THR A 112 -6.05 13.79 -5.98
CA THR A 112 -7.17 13.58 -5.06
C THR A 112 -7.09 12.21 -4.37
N ALA A 113 -7.71 12.08 -3.19
CA ALA A 113 -7.75 10.81 -2.47
C ALA A 113 -8.45 9.68 -3.26
N ALA A 114 -9.37 10.03 -4.17
CA ALA A 114 -10.05 9.10 -5.07
C ALA A 114 -9.13 8.47 -6.13
N GLU A 115 -7.97 9.10 -6.39
CA GLU A 115 -6.93 8.60 -7.30
C GLU A 115 -5.81 7.85 -6.55
N GLY A 116 -5.94 7.72 -5.23
CA GLY A 116 -5.00 7.02 -4.37
C GLY A 116 -5.41 5.57 -4.13
N PHE A 117 -4.45 4.66 -4.11
CA PHE A 117 -4.65 3.25 -3.78
C PHE A 117 -3.73 2.84 -2.64
N LEU A 118 -4.19 1.89 -1.83
CA LEU A 118 -3.52 1.45 -0.62
C LEU A 118 -3.50 -0.07 -0.54
N ALA A 119 -2.35 -0.64 -0.19
CA ALA A 119 -2.25 -2.06 0.14
C ALA A 119 -1.49 -2.25 1.45
N SER A 120 -1.98 -3.13 2.31
CA SER A 120 -1.39 -3.41 3.61
C SER A 120 -1.23 -4.92 3.79
N THR A 121 -0.06 -5.35 4.24
CA THR A 121 0.23 -6.77 4.49
C THR A 121 0.99 -6.97 5.80
N GLY A 122 0.65 -8.00 6.56
CA GLY A 122 1.26 -8.29 7.85
C GLY A 122 0.29 -8.89 8.85
N VAL A 123 0.43 -8.51 10.12
CA VAL A 123 -0.41 -9.07 11.19
C VAL A 123 -1.84 -8.55 11.10
N ILE A 124 -2.80 -9.44 11.38
CA ILE A 124 -4.25 -9.17 11.40
C ILE A 124 -4.66 -8.85 12.85
N ARG A 125 -5.62 -7.92 13.03
CA ARG A 125 -6.13 -7.38 14.32
C ARG A 125 -5.23 -6.40 15.07
N GLU A 126 -4.02 -6.11 14.59
CA GLU A 126 -3.20 -5.02 15.14
C GLU A 126 -3.60 -3.69 14.48
N PRO A 127 -4.05 -2.67 15.23
CA PRO A 127 -4.27 -1.33 14.69
C PRO A 127 -2.98 -0.79 14.06
N LEU A 128 -3.11 -0.06 12.95
CA LEU A 128 -1.99 0.69 12.40
C LEU A 128 -1.83 1.96 13.24
N ASP A 129 -0.64 2.20 13.76
CA ASP A 129 -0.34 3.45 14.45
C ASP A 129 -0.34 4.58 13.43
N THR A 130 -1.09 5.64 13.73
CA THR A 130 -1.25 6.86 12.92
C THR A 130 -0.37 7.98 13.43
#